data_AF-A0A366B052-F1
#
_entry.id   AF-A0A366B052-F1
#
_cell.length_a   1.000
_cell.length_b   1.000
_cell.length_c   1.000
_cell.angle_alpha   90.00
_cell.angle_beta   90.00
_cell.angle_gamma   90.00
#
_symmetry.space_group_name_H-M   'P 1'
#
loop_
_entity.id
_entity.type
_entity.pdbx_description
1 polymer ?
#
loop_
_entity_poly.entity_id
_entity_poly.type
_entity_poly.pdbx_seq_one_letter_code
_entity_poly.pdbx_strand_id
1 'polypeptide(L)'
;MKKINLILGVLMLVLSSCSSDSGETDTPATASTILVKKIVELDKDGKEISTTDFVYNGNKIVSEVTAKKDFSVVGNIGFLYQYKTEYTYSGNLITSIKVKNIFGNQDKLVLKTDFLYNSSEELISSTREQYFDTFKGILRLVYNKLDANTVSCKMYSSDSRDNIETQIWEGKFSFDTNKNLVKSESLDASFLFGSFEYDTKSNPKKDVLGLNKIMFQEIAPLYNASTLRYHLNRFNNILKSNISGSFPRYNQYTYSANGYPSEMKEFYIYNGNNIHDVTFQYFYE
;
A
#
# COMPACT_ATOMS: atom_id res chain seq x y z
N MET A 1 8.79 -53.34 42.38
CA MET A 1 7.87 -52.63 43.31
C MET A 1 8.32 -51.19 43.39
N LYS A 2 7.38 -50.28 43.16
CA LYS A 2 7.53 -48.82 43.07
C LYS A 2 7.89 -48.24 44.44
N LYS A 3 8.75 -47.20 44.51
CA LYS A 3 8.51 -45.98 45.30
C LYS A 3 9.18 -44.78 44.62
N ILE A 4 8.33 -43.94 44.05
CA ILE A 4 8.60 -42.58 43.55
C ILE A 4 8.58 -41.67 44.77
N ASN A 5 9.59 -40.81 44.93
CA ASN A 5 9.50 -39.63 45.78
C ASN A 5 9.78 -38.39 44.93
N LEU A 6 8.74 -37.57 44.80
CA LEU A 6 8.68 -36.31 44.10
C LEU A 6 8.47 -35.25 45.18
N ILE A 7 9.41 -34.32 45.37
CA ILE A 7 9.12 -33.05 46.04
C ILE A 7 9.73 -31.91 45.22
N LEU A 8 8.79 -31.18 44.64
CA LEU A 8 8.89 -29.90 43.97
C LEU A 8 9.10 -28.80 45.04
N GLY A 9 10.14 -28.00 44.91
CA GLY A 9 10.37 -26.80 45.73
C GLY A 9 10.40 -25.57 44.83
N VAL A 10 9.30 -24.84 44.81
CA VAL A 10 9.11 -23.60 44.05
C VAL A 10 9.04 -22.43 45.04
N LEU A 11 9.76 -21.35 44.69
CA LEU A 11 9.65 -19.96 45.16
C LEU A 11 10.06 -19.60 46.60
N MET A 12 11.06 -18.71 46.76
CA MET A 12 10.86 -17.25 46.89
C MET A 12 12.11 -16.49 47.38
N LEU A 13 12.11 -15.18 47.09
CA LEU A 13 12.85 -14.05 47.69
C LEU A 13 14.27 -13.82 47.14
N VAL A 14 14.45 -12.95 46.14
CA VAL A 14 14.50 -11.47 46.25
C VAL A 14 15.53 -11.02 47.28
N LEU A 15 16.74 -10.75 46.80
CA LEU A 15 17.66 -9.82 47.44
C LEU A 15 17.98 -8.70 46.44
N SER A 16 17.28 -7.60 46.65
CA SER A 16 17.70 -6.26 46.28
C SER A 16 18.98 -5.90 47.03
N SER A 17 20.03 -5.52 46.31
CA SER A 17 20.95 -4.49 46.80
C SER A 17 21.61 -3.77 45.64
N CYS A 18 21.44 -2.45 45.66
CA CYS A 18 22.06 -1.49 44.78
C CYS A 18 23.59 -1.50 44.94
N SER A 19 24.30 -1.33 43.83
CA SER A 19 25.51 -0.54 43.83
C SER A 19 25.44 0.42 42.65
N SER A 20 25.39 1.70 42.99
CA SER A 20 25.57 2.83 42.10
C SER A 20 26.91 2.73 41.38
N ASP A 21 26.89 2.82 40.06
CA ASP A 21 27.94 3.54 39.35
C ASP A 21 27.39 4.11 38.04
N SER A 22 27.71 5.37 37.83
CA SER A 22 27.40 6.16 36.65
C SER A 22 28.07 5.58 35.42
N GLY A 23 27.27 5.14 34.46
CA GLY A 23 27.70 4.85 33.11
C GLY A 23 26.53 5.09 32.18
N GLU A 24 26.67 6.05 31.28
CA GLU A 24 25.82 6.20 30.11
C GLU A 24 25.83 4.88 29.35
N THR A 25 24.86 4.02 29.65
CA THR A 25 24.53 2.92 28.77
C THR A 25 23.68 3.52 27.66
N ASP A 26 24.34 3.88 26.57
CA ASP A 26 23.78 3.86 25.22
C ASP A 26 23.15 2.49 25.00
N THR A 27 21.94 2.33 25.55
CA THR A 27 21.01 1.34 25.07
C THR A 27 20.67 1.83 23.67
N PRO A 28 20.95 1.08 22.59
CA PRO A 28 20.51 1.49 21.27
C PRO A 28 19.01 1.70 21.40
N ALA A 29 18.55 2.94 21.23
CA ALA A 29 17.14 3.23 21.15
C ALA A 29 16.62 2.29 20.07
N THR A 30 15.83 1.29 20.46
CA THR A 30 15.02 0.50 19.53
C THR A 30 14.37 1.53 18.64
N ALA A 31 14.73 1.55 17.35
CA ALA A 31 14.27 2.56 16.43
C ALA A 31 12.76 2.69 16.61
N SER A 32 12.32 3.84 17.12
CA SER A 32 10.91 4.10 17.33
C SER A 32 10.24 3.93 15.97
N THR A 33 9.24 3.05 15.87
CA THR A 33 8.44 2.92 14.65
C THR A 33 7.92 4.30 14.26
N ILE A 34 8.12 4.72 13.01
CA ILE A 34 7.61 5.99 12.50
C ILE A 34 6.46 5.68 11.54
N LEU A 35 5.26 6.14 11.88
CA LEU A 35 4.05 5.90 11.10
C LEU A 35 3.50 7.21 10.55
N VAL A 36 3.16 7.23 9.26
CA VAL A 36 2.50 8.40 8.66
C VAL A 36 1.10 8.56 9.24
N LYS A 37 0.83 9.68 9.89
CA LYS A 37 -0.46 10.04 10.47
C LYS A 37 -1.40 10.63 9.43
N LYS A 38 -0.85 11.48 8.55
CA LYS A 38 -1.62 12.28 7.60
C LYS A 38 -0.80 12.56 6.35
N ILE A 39 -1.47 12.55 5.21
CA ILE A 39 -0.95 13.06 3.94
C ILE A 39 -1.85 14.19 3.48
N VAL A 40 -1.27 15.30 3.05
CA VAL A 40 -1.99 16.43 2.45
C VAL A 40 -1.52 16.61 1.03
N GLU A 41 -2.44 16.60 0.07
CA GLU A 41 -2.17 16.85 -1.34
C GLU A 41 -2.58 18.29 -1.68
N LEU A 42 -1.65 19.03 -2.28
CA LEU A 42 -1.78 20.42 -2.67
C LEU A 42 -1.66 20.53 -4.19
N ASP A 43 -2.46 21.42 -4.79
CA ASP A 43 -2.24 21.81 -6.18
C ASP A 43 -1.01 22.72 -6.33
N LYS A 44 -0.69 23.08 -7.58
CA LYS A 44 0.43 23.97 -7.93
C LYS A 44 0.40 25.35 -7.26
N ASP A 45 -0.77 25.82 -6.82
CA ASP A 45 -0.95 27.13 -6.18
C ASP A 45 -0.95 27.00 -4.64
N GLY A 46 -0.66 25.79 -4.12
CA GLY A 46 -0.59 25.49 -2.69
C GLY A 46 -1.96 25.27 -2.04
N LYS A 47 -3.03 25.11 -2.82
CA LYS A 47 -4.37 24.86 -2.30
C LYS A 47 -4.56 23.37 -2.05
N GLU A 48 -5.06 23.02 -0.88
CA GLU A 48 -5.39 21.64 -0.53
C GLU A 48 -6.46 21.06 -1.46
N ILE A 49 -6.12 19.99 -2.19
CA ILE A 49 -6.99 19.21 -3.05
C ILE A 49 -7.43 17.90 -2.39
N SER A 50 -6.60 17.31 -1.52
CA SER A 50 -7.02 16.14 -0.73
C SER A 50 -6.28 16.00 0.59
N THR A 51 -6.87 15.24 1.51
CA THR A 51 -6.20 14.76 2.71
C THR A 51 -6.45 13.27 2.89
N THR A 52 -5.46 12.55 3.41
CA THR A 52 -5.60 11.16 3.84
C THR A 52 -5.16 11.04 5.28
N ASP A 53 -6.07 10.65 6.16
CA ASP A 53 -5.81 10.39 7.59
C ASP A 53 -5.70 8.89 7.84
N PHE A 54 -4.76 8.48 8.70
CA PHE A 54 -4.44 7.09 8.98
C PHE A 54 -4.74 6.73 10.44
N VAL A 55 -5.26 5.53 10.66
CA VAL A 55 -5.52 4.97 11.98
C VAL A 55 -4.81 3.64 12.12
N TYR A 56 -4.14 3.44 13.25
CA TYR A 56 -3.29 2.28 13.51
C TYR A 56 -3.67 1.53 14.79
N ASN A 57 -3.30 0.25 14.84
CA ASN A 57 -3.22 -0.57 16.04
C ASN A 57 -1.82 -1.20 16.11
N GLY A 58 -0.93 -0.58 16.88
CA GLY A 58 0.51 -0.81 16.74
C GLY A 58 0.96 -0.49 15.32
N ASN A 59 1.78 -1.35 14.71
CA ASN A 59 2.26 -1.16 13.34
C ASN A 59 1.26 -1.64 12.26
N LYS A 60 0.02 -2.01 12.62
CA LYS A 60 -1.01 -2.41 11.66
C LYS A 60 -1.90 -1.22 11.33
N ILE A 61 -2.02 -0.90 10.04
CA ILE A 61 -3.01 0.08 9.59
C ILE A 61 -4.40 -0.52 9.76
N VAL A 62 -5.29 0.15 10.48
CA VAL A 62 -6.69 -0.28 10.66
C VAL A 62 -7.55 0.30 9.56
N SER A 63 -7.36 1.58 9.28
CA SER A 63 -8.06 2.28 8.21
C SER A 63 -7.31 3.52 7.73
N GLU A 64 -7.62 3.95 6.51
CA GLU A 64 -7.30 5.29 6.00
C GLU A 64 -8.60 5.95 5.51
N VAL A 65 -8.72 7.27 5.68
CA VAL A 65 -9.84 8.06 5.19
C VAL A 65 -9.29 9.14 4.27
N THR A 66 -9.62 9.07 2.99
CA THR A 66 -9.25 10.09 2.00
C THR A 66 -10.42 10.99 1.72
N ALA A 67 -10.25 12.29 1.93
CA ALA A 67 -11.21 13.33 1.59
C ALA A 67 -10.65 14.16 0.43
N LYS A 68 -11.32 14.12 -0.73
CA LYS A 68 -10.94 14.88 -1.93
C LYS A 68 -11.90 16.03 -2.17
N LYS A 69 -11.36 17.21 -2.45
CA LYS A 69 -12.11 18.39 -2.87
C LYS A 69 -12.14 18.42 -4.38
N ASP A 70 -13.34 18.32 -4.94
CA ASP A 70 -13.52 18.53 -6.38
C ASP A 70 -13.68 20.03 -6.66
N PHE A 71 -12.67 20.63 -7.30
CA PHE A 71 -12.70 22.03 -7.73
C PHE A 71 -13.24 22.23 -9.15
N SER A 72 -13.66 21.17 -9.84
CA SER A 72 -14.18 21.24 -11.21
C SER A 72 -15.61 21.80 -11.31
N VAL A 73 -16.29 22.00 -10.18
CA VAL A 73 -17.65 22.57 -10.14
C VAL A 73 -17.58 24.09 -10.22
N VAL A 74 -18.05 24.64 -11.34
CA VAL A 74 -18.29 26.08 -11.50
C VAL A 74 -19.23 26.56 -10.39
N GLY A 75 -18.74 27.42 -9.49
CA GLY A 75 -19.55 28.04 -8.44
C GLY A 75 -19.10 27.86 -6.98
N ASN A 76 -17.87 27.41 -6.70
CA ASN A 76 -17.35 27.24 -5.31
C ASN A 76 -18.13 26.22 -4.46
N ILE A 77 -18.96 25.36 -5.07
CA ILE A 77 -19.60 24.24 -4.38
C ILE A 77 -18.75 23.00 -4.63
N GLY A 78 -17.58 22.93 -4.00
CA GLY A 78 -16.72 21.76 -4.14
C GLY A 78 -17.41 20.52 -3.57
N PHE A 79 -17.54 19.44 -4.34
CA PHE A 79 -17.99 18.16 -3.78
C PHE A 79 -16.85 17.56 -2.96
N LEU A 80 -17.16 17.15 -1.74
CA LEU A 80 -16.26 16.36 -0.93
C LEU A 80 -16.52 14.89 -1.21
N TYR A 81 -15.60 14.24 -1.91
CA TYR A 81 -15.62 12.78 -2.03
C TYR A 81 -14.81 12.20 -0.89
N GLN A 82 -15.45 11.38 -0.07
CA GLN A 82 -14.76 10.73 1.05
C GLN A 82 -14.75 9.22 0.83
N TYR A 83 -13.55 8.64 0.89
CA TYR A 83 -13.35 7.20 0.80
C TYR A 83 -12.73 6.69 2.09
N LYS A 84 -13.27 5.61 2.62
CA LYS A 84 -12.67 4.88 3.75
C LYS A 84 -12.16 3.53 3.28
N THR A 85 -10.89 3.29 3.50
CA THR A 85 -10.24 2.01 3.29
C THR A 85 -10.07 1.32 4.65
N GLU A 86 -10.51 0.07 4.77
CA GLU A 86 -10.42 -0.74 6.00
C GLU A 86 -9.59 -1.99 5.73
N TYR A 87 -8.69 -2.35 6.66
CA TYR A 87 -7.76 -3.46 6.51
C TYR A 87 -8.08 -4.56 7.52
N THR A 88 -8.13 -5.80 7.04
CA THR A 88 -8.26 -7.01 7.86
C THR A 88 -6.95 -7.77 7.88
N TYR A 89 -6.58 -8.30 9.04
CA TYR A 89 -5.34 -9.03 9.24
C TYR A 89 -5.56 -10.46 9.73
N SER A 90 -4.65 -11.35 9.36
CA SER A 90 -4.38 -12.61 10.05
C SER A 90 -2.90 -12.64 10.43
N GLY A 91 -2.59 -12.65 11.73
CA GLY A 91 -1.22 -12.38 12.20
C GLY A 91 -0.75 -11.02 11.68
N ASN A 92 0.38 -10.99 10.99
CA ASN A 92 0.95 -9.77 10.39
C ASN A 92 0.62 -9.59 8.90
N LEU A 93 -0.20 -10.47 8.32
CA LEU A 93 -0.58 -10.43 6.91
C LEU A 93 -1.92 -9.70 6.74
N ILE A 94 -1.99 -8.79 5.77
CA ILE A 94 -3.26 -8.19 5.33
C ILE A 94 -4.00 -9.24 4.49
N THR A 95 -5.17 -9.67 4.93
CA THR A 95 -5.98 -10.68 4.25
C THR A 95 -7.16 -10.09 3.50
N SER A 96 -7.59 -8.87 3.84
CA SER A 96 -8.66 -8.19 3.11
C SER A 96 -8.52 -6.67 3.20
N ILE A 97 -8.84 -5.97 2.12
CA ILE A 97 -8.98 -4.52 2.05
C ILE A 97 -10.39 -4.20 1.55
N LYS A 98 -11.14 -3.36 2.25
CA LYS A 98 -12.44 -2.85 1.80
C LYS A 98 -12.36 -1.36 1.58
N VAL A 99 -12.89 -0.88 0.46
CA VAL A 99 -13.06 0.56 0.21
C VAL A 99 -14.54 0.88 0.18
N LYS A 100 -14.91 1.89 0.94
CA LYS A 100 -16.26 2.43 1.02
C LYS A 100 -16.27 3.86 0.53
N ASN A 101 -17.28 4.22 -0.27
CA ASN A 101 -17.62 5.61 -0.51
C ASN A 101 -18.49 6.10 0.65
N ILE A 102 -18.14 7.25 1.21
CA ILE A 102 -18.89 7.93 2.27
C ILE A 102 -19.60 9.11 1.63
N PHE A 103 -20.92 9.01 1.52
CA PHE A 103 -21.77 10.11 1.08
C PHE A 103 -22.74 10.45 2.21
N GLY A 104 -22.62 11.65 2.77
CA GLY A 104 -23.30 11.99 4.03
C GLY A 104 -22.81 11.12 5.19
N ASN A 105 -23.73 10.39 5.83
CA ASN A 105 -23.45 9.49 6.97
C ASN A 105 -23.61 8.00 6.60
N GLN A 106 -23.56 7.65 5.31
CA GLN A 106 -23.72 6.26 4.87
C GLN A 106 -22.45 5.74 4.19
N ASP A 107 -21.97 4.61 4.69
CA ASP A 107 -20.91 3.81 4.09
C ASP A 107 -21.49 2.93 2.97
N LYS A 108 -21.12 3.16 1.71
CA LYS A 108 -21.39 2.25 0.60
C LYS A 108 -20.12 1.49 0.23
N LEU A 109 -20.11 0.17 0.42
CA LEU A 109 -19.02 -0.68 -0.06
C LEU A 109 -18.94 -0.59 -1.59
N VAL A 110 -17.78 -0.19 -2.11
CA VAL A 110 -17.54 -0.06 -3.56
C VAL A 110 -16.48 -1.05 -4.05
N LEU A 111 -15.62 -1.53 -3.16
CA LEU A 111 -14.52 -2.42 -3.50
C LEU A 111 -14.14 -3.30 -2.31
N LYS A 112 -13.84 -4.56 -2.57
CA LYS A 112 -13.22 -5.48 -1.62
C LYS A 112 -12.11 -6.24 -2.33
N THR A 113 -10.94 -6.36 -1.72
CA THR A 113 -9.85 -7.21 -2.22
C THR A 113 -9.46 -8.18 -1.13
N ASP A 114 -9.55 -9.47 -1.41
CA ASP A 114 -9.07 -10.52 -0.52
C ASP A 114 -7.71 -11.04 -1.02
N PHE A 115 -6.82 -11.35 -0.08
CA PHE A 115 -5.47 -11.83 -0.36
C PHE A 115 -5.28 -13.23 0.21
N LEU A 116 -4.72 -14.12 -0.59
CA LEU A 116 -4.40 -15.49 -0.20
C LEU A 116 -2.90 -15.70 -0.23
N TYR A 117 -2.39 -16.33 0.84
CA TYR A 117 -0.99 -16.63 1.02
C TYR A 117 -0.77 -18.14 1.15
N ASN A 118 0.42 -18.61 0.78
CA ASN A 118 0.85 -19.97 1.09
C ASN A 118 1.35 -20.08 2.54
N SER A 119 1.76 -21.29 2.96
CA SER A 119 2.30 -21.55 4.31
C SER A 119 3.61 -20.80 4.61
N SER A 120 4.30 -20.31 3.59
CA SER A 120 5.52 -19.49 3.70
C SER A 120 5.22 -17.99 3.68
N GLU A 121 3.95 -17.60 3.82
CA GLU A 121 3.46 -16.22 3.78
C GLU A 121 3.77 -15.47 2.47
N GLU A 122 3.87 -16.19 1.36
CA GLU A 122 4.00 -15.61 0.03
C GLU A 122 2.61 -15.45 -0.60
N LEU A 123 2.34 -14.31 -1.21
CA LEU A 123 1.07 -14.04 -1.89
C LEU A 123 0.93 -14.95 -3.12
N ILE A 124 -0.15 -15.73 -3.17
CA ILE A 124 -0.43 -16.67 -4.28
C ILE A 124 -1.64 -16.26 -5.11
N SER A 125 -2.57 -15.51 -4.53
CA SER A 125 -3.66 -14.88 -5.29
C SER A 125 -4.25 -13.68 -4.58
N SER A 126 -4.93 -12.84 -5.36
CA SER A 126 -5.80 -11.79 -4.86
C SER A 126 -7.09 -11.75 -5.66
N THR A 127 -8.22 -11.63 -4.99
CA THR A 127 -9.53 -11.49 -5.64
C THR A 127 -10.12 -10.15 -5.27
N ARG A 128 -10.32 -9.31 -6.28
CA ARG A 128 -10.96 -8.01 -6.14
C ARG A 128 -12.39 -8.08 -6.64
N GLU A 129 -13.30 -7.70 -5.78
CA GLU A 129 -14.70 -7.48 -6.10
C GLU A 129 -14.98 -5.98 -6.16
N GLN A 130 -15.65 -5.55 -7.21
CA GLN A 130 -16.12 -4.19 -7.35
C GLN A 130 -17.63 -4.16 -7.41
N TYR A 131 -18.26 -3.34 -6.58
CA TYR A 131 -19.69 -3.34 -6.37
C TYR A 131 -20.36 -2.22 -7.16
N PHE A 132 -21.28 -2.60 -8.05
CA PHE A 132 -22.21 -1.70 -8.75
C PHE A 132 -23.62 -1.94 -8.22
N ASP A 133 -24.59 -1.14 -8.66
CA ASP A 133 -25.96 -1.22 -8.15
C ASP A 133 -26.67 -2.54 -8.47
N THR A 134 -26.34 -3.17 -9.62
CA THR A 134 -27.03 -4.36 -10.12
C THR A 134 -26.15 -5.59 -10.29
N PHE A 135 -24.83 -5.43 -10.20
CA PHE A 135 -23.88 -6.53 -10.33
C PHE A 135 -22.58 -6.19 -9.59
N LYS A 136 -21.73 -7.19 -9.41
CA LYS A 136 -20.34 -6.96 -9.01
C LYS A 136 -19.39 -7.50 -10.07
N GLY A 137 -18.33 -6.74 -10.28
CA GLY A 137 -17.19 -7.16 -11.05
C GLY A 137 -16.20 -7.94 -10.24
N ILE A 138 -15.54 -8.92 -10.85
CA ILE A 138 -14.56 -9.76 -10.17
C ILE A 138 -13.29 -9.80 -11.01
N LEU A 139 -12.17 -9.45 -10.38
CA LEU A 139 -10.83 -9.55 -10.93
C LEU A 139 -9.99 -10.45 -10.03
N ARG A 140 -9.56 -11.59 -10.55
CA ARG A 140 -8.72 -12.53 -9.82
C ARG A 140 -7.33 -12.55 -10.41
N LEU A 141 -6.33 -12.30 -9.58
CA LEU A 141 -4.92 -12.39 -9.95
C LEU A 141 -4.32 -13.62 -9.29
N VAL A 142 -3.58 -14.42 -10.07
CA VAL A 142 -2.84 -15.59 -9.59
C VAL A 142 -1.36 -15.33 -9.79
N TYR A 143 -0.60 -15.49 -8.71
CA TYR A 143 0.83 -15.23 -8.69
C TYR A 143 1.60 -16.55 -8.58
N ASN A 144 2.64 -16.69 -9.39
CA ASN A 144 3.55 -17.81 -9.31
C ASN A 144 5.00 -17.31 -9.33
N LYS A 145 5.73 -17.63 -8.26
CA LYS A 145 7.14 -17.26 -8.10
C LYS A 145 7.99 -18.05 -9.09
N LEU A 146 8.76 -17.35 -9.90
CA LEU A 146 9.67 -17.97 -10.87
C LEU A 146 11.07 -18.09 -10.29
N ASP A 147 11.53 -17.05 -9.59
CA ASP A 147 12.83 -17.01 -8.92
C ASP A 147 12.80 -16.06 -7.71
N ALA A 148 13.97 -15.69 -7.17
CA ALA A 148 14.07 -14.79 -6.01
C ALA A 148 13.49 -13.39 -6.24
N ASN A 149 13.51 -12.90 -7.48
CA ASN A 149 13.21 -11.54 -7.89
C ASN A 149 12.17 -11.46 -9.03
N THR A 150 11.60 -12.57 -9.47
CA THR A 150 10.61 -12.59 -10.55
C THR A 150 9.36 -13.37 -10.15
N VAL A 151 8.21 -12.78 -10.41
CA VAL A 151 6.88 -13.38 -10.23
C VAL A 151 6.11 -13.31 -11.54
N SER A 152 5.57 -14.44 -11.98
CA SER A 152 4.56 -14.48 -13.06
C SER A 152 3.17 -14.21 -12.49
N CYS A 153 2.31 -13.59 -13.29
CA CYS A 153 0.95 -13.26 -12.89
C CYS A 153 -0.03 -13.49 -14.04
N LYS A 154 -1.18 -14.09 -13.72
CA LYS A 154 -2.33 -14.22 -14.62
C LYS A 154 -3.51 -13.48 -14.02
N MET A 155 -4.22 -12.73 -14.83
CA MET A 155 -5.42 -11.99 -14.44
C MET A 155 -6.65 -12.55 -15.15
N TYR A 156 -7.68 -12.80 -14.37
CA TYR A 156 -8.97 -13.30 -14.80
C TYR A 156 -10.05 -12.28 -14.45
N SER A 157 -11.05 -12.15 -15.33
CA SER A 157 -12.21 -11.29 -15.13
C SER A 157 -13.49 -12.09 -15.24
N SER A 158 -14.46 -11.77 -14.39
CA SER A 158 -15.84 -12.24 -14.46
C SER A 158 -16.79 -11.21 -13.85
N ASP A 159 -18.10 -11.45 -13.92
CA ASP A 159 -19.08 -10.69 -13.16
C ASP A 159 -20.18 -11.58 -12.58
N SER A 160 -20.92 -11.05 -11.61
CA SER A 160 -21.89 -11.83 -10.85
C SER A 160 -23.15 -12.23 -11.61
N ARG A 161 -23.36 -11.76 -12.85
CA ARG A 161 -24.58 -12.05 -13.63
C ARG A 161 -24.50 -13.40 -14.32
N ASP A 162 -23.34 -13.74 -14.89
CA ASP A 162 -23.09 -15.01 -15.57
C ASP A 162 -22.02 -15.88 -14.89
N ASN A 163 -21.16 -15.28 -14.05
CA ASN A 163 -20.01 -15.91 -13.40
C ASN A 163 -19.04 -16.61 -14.37
N ILE A 164 -19.01 -16.18 -15.64
CA ILE A 164 -18.08 -16.72 -16.64
C ILE A 164 -16.73 -16.05 -16.46
N GLU A 165 -15.72 -16.85 -16.13
CA GLU A 165 -14.36 -16.37 -15.92
C GLU A 165 -13.50 -16.48 -17.18
N THR A 166 -12.88 -15.37 -17.56
CA THR A 166 -12.01 -15.27 -18.75
C THR A 166 -10.63 -14.76 -18.35
N GLN A 167 -9.55 -15.39 -18.85
CA GLN A 167 -8.21 -14.84 -18.72
C GLN A 167 -8.09 -13.60 -19.62
N ILE A 168 -7.73 -12.45 -19.03
CA ILE A 168 -7.66 -11.17 -19.74
C ILE A 168 -6.24 -10.61 -19.83
N TRP A 169 -5.29 -11.16 -19.07
CA TRP A 169 -3.89 -10.75 -19.12
C TRP A 169 -2.97 -11.80 -18.50
N GLU A 170 -1.79 -11.97 -19.07
CA GLU A 170 -0.67 -12.71 -18.50
C GLU A 170 0.62 -11.88 -18.60
N GLY A 171 1.45 -11.96 -17.57
CA GLY A 171 2.64 -11.14 -17.47
C GLY A 171 3.60 -11.53 -16.36
N LYS A 172 4.62 -10.69 -16.19
CA LYS A 172 5.68 -10.84 -15.18
C LYS A 172 5.94 -9.54 -14.45
N PHE A 173 6.36 -9.69 -13.19
CA PHE A 173 6.86 -8.64 -12.33
C PHE A 173 8.29 -8.96 -11.92
N SER A 174 9.20 -8.02 -12.15
CA SER A 174 10.61 -8.13 -11.77
C SER A 174 10.91 -7.14 -10.64
N PHE A 175 11.69 -7.59 -9.67
CA PHE A 175 12.03 -6.85 -8.48
C PHE A 175 13.55 -6.65 -8.34
N ASP A 176 13.97 -5.55 -7.72
CA ASP A 176 15.36 -5.37 -7.30
C ASP A 176 15.68 -6.13 -5.99
N THR A 177 16.92 -5.99 -5.51
CA THR A 177 17.37 -6.59 -4.25
C THR A 177 16.66 -6.04 -3.01
N ASN A 178 16.16 -4.81 -3.08
CA ASN A 178 15.33 -4.16 -2.05
C ASN A 178 13.85 -4.53 -2.18
N LYS A 179 13.52 -5.44 -3.10
CA LYS A 179 12.16 -5.89 -3.43
C LYS A 179 11.26 -4.79 -4.00
N ASN A 180 11.85 -3.76 -4.59
CA ASN A 180 11.17 -2.74 -5.41
C ASN A 180 10.74 -3.30 -6.77
N LEU A 181 9.52 -3.01 -7.23
CA LEU A 181 9.05 -3.43 -8.55
C LEU A 181 9.74 -2.60 -9.63
N VAL A 182 10.76 -3.15 -10.29
CA VAL A 182 11.48 -2.41 -11.35
C VAL A 182 10.78 -2.49 -12.70
N LYS A 183 10.03 -3.57 -12.94
CA LYS A 183 9.38 -3.80 -14.22
C LYS A 183 8.11 -4.64 -14.09
N SER A 184 7.06 -4.23 -14.78
CA SER A 184 5.91 -5.06 -15.13
C SER A 184 5.84 -5.22 -16.64
N GLU A 185 5.60 -6.43 -17.12
CA GLU A 185 5.55 -6.74 -18.55
C GLU A 185 4.40 -7.69 -18.84
N SER A 186 3.66 -7.44 -19.92
CA SER A 186 2.74 -8.42 -20.47
C SER A 186 3.49 -9.42 -21.34
N LEU A 187 3.14 -10.70 -21.19
CA LEU A 187 3.64 -11.77 -22.07
C LEU A 187 2.88 -11.82 -23.39
N ASP A 188 1.64 -11.33 -23.40
CA ASP A 188 0.74 -11.40 -24.56
C ASP A 188 0.74 -10.09 -25.38
N ALA A 189 1.21 -8.99 -24.81
CA ALA A 189 1.22 -7.67 -25.44
C ALA A 189 2.47 -6.87 -25.08
N SER A 190 3.50 -6.91 -25.93
CA SER A 190 4.82 -6.29 -25.69
C SER A 190 4.78 -4.77 -25.41
N PHE A 191 3.70 -4.08 -25.80
CA PHE A 191 3.52 -2.65 -25.53
C PHE A 191 2.92 -2.35 -24.14
N LEU A 192 2.39 -3.34 -23.41
CA LEU A 192 1.86 -3.16 -22.06
C LEU A 192 2.95 -3.45 -21.03
N PHE A 193 3.59 -2.38 -20.55
CA PHE A 193 4.62 -2.46 -19.52
C PHE A 193 4.57 -1.28 -18.55
N GLY A 194 5.20 -1.49 -17.40
CA GLY A 194 5.55 -0.46 -16.44
C GLY A 194 7.04 -0.56 -16.08
N SER A 195 7.74 0.56 -15.96
CA SER A 195 9.08 0.62 -15.38
C SER A 195 9.15 1.67 -14.29
N PHE A 196 9.92 1.39 -13.25
CA PHE A 196 9.99 2.22 -12.06
C PHE A 196 11.44 2.36 -11.59
N GLU A 197 11.80 3.58 -11.24
CA GLU A 197 13.08 3.93 -10.64
C GLU A 197 12.81 4.45 -9.23
N TYR A 198 13.66 4.09 -8.28
CA TYR A 198 13.45 4.35 -6.85
C TYR A 198 14.65 5.03 -6.23
N ASP A 199 14.42 5.73 -5.13
CA ASP A 199 15.47 6.13 -4.22
C ASP A 199 15.91 4.97 -3.30
N THR A 200 16.80 5.26 -2.36
CA THR A 200 17.25 4.32 -1.32
C THR A 200 16.69 4.66 0.06
N LYS A 201 15.72 5.57 0.17
CA LYS A 201 15.21 6.08 1.45
C LYS A 201 13.91 5.36 1.84
N SER A 202 13.50 5.56 3.10
CA SER A 202 12.27 4.95 3.60
C SER A 202 11.05 5.56 2.91
N ASN A 203 10.05 4.74 2.58
CA ASN A 203 8.76 5.26 2.14
C ASN A 203 7.85 5.58 3.35
N PRO A 204 6.79 6.39 3.18
CA PRO A 204 5.93 6.82 4.28
C PRO A 204 5.22 5.69 5.04
N LYS A 205 5.05 4.52 4.41
CA LYS A 205 4.35 3.35 4.94
C LYS A 205 5.31 2.17 5.21
N LYS A 206 6.62 2.40 5.25
CA LYS A 206 7.65 1.35 5.36
C LYS A 206 7.45 0.43 6.57
N ASP A 207 7.06 1.00 7.70
CA ASP A 207 6.95 0.26 8.96
C ASP A 207 5.57 -0.37 9.18
N VAL A 208 4.65 -0.24 8.23
CA VAL A 208 3.31 -0.83 8.32
C VAL A 208 3.39 -2.33 8.00
N LEU A 209 2.97 -3.15 8.96
CA LEU A 209 3.00 -4.60 8.83
C LEU A 209 2.07 -5.08 7.70
N GLY A 210 2.55 -6.06 6.95
CA GLY A 210 1.79 -6.76 5.91
C GLY A 210 1.63 -5.99 4.59
N LEU A 211 1.81 -4.66 4.57
CA LEU A 211 1.78 -3.89 3.31
C LEU A 211 2.88 -4.34 2.35
N ASN A 212 4.02 -4.81 2.87
CA ASN A 212 5.11 -5.32 2.06
C ASN A 212 4.80 -6.66 1.35
N LYS A 213 3.75 -7.37 1.78
CA LYS A 213 3.37 -8.69 1.28
C LYS A 213 2.32 -8.64 0.17
N ILE A 214 1.56 -7.57 0.09
CA ILE A 214 0.54 -7.41 -0.94
C ILE A 214 1.14 -6.83 -2.22
N MET A 215 0.62 -7.31 -3.34
CA MET A 215 0.80 -6.73 -4.65
C MET A 215 -0.58 -6.74 -5.27
N PHE A 216 -1.08 -5.58 -5.68
CA PHE A 216 -2.31 -5.53 -6.44
C PHE A 216 -2.30 -4.35 -7.39
N GLN A 217 -2.95 -4.59 -8.52
CA GLN A 217 -3.12 -3.63 -9.59
C GLN A 217 -4.41 -2.86 -9.32
N GLU A 218 -4.30 -1.55 -9.13
CA GLU A 218 -5.45 -0.67 -9.28
C GLU A 218 -5.88 -0.67 -10.73
N ILE A 219 -7.03 -1.26 -10.97
CA ILE A 219 -7.91 -0.84 -12.04
C ILE A 219 -8.83 0.20 -11.40
N ALA A 220 -9.04 1.37 -12.00
CA ALA A 220 -10.00 2.34 -11.48
C ALA A 220 -11.39 1.66 -11.30
N PRO A 221 -12.34 2.22 -10.52
CA PRO A 221 -13.70 1.69 -10.43
C PRO A 221 -14.50 1.74 -11.75
N LEU A 222 -13.84 1.95 -12.88
CA LEU A 222 -14.41 1.79 -14.21
C LEU A 222 -13.49 0.79 -14.88
N TYR A 223 -14.05 -0.32 -15.34
CA TYR A 223 -13.39 -1.38 -16.11
C TYR A 223 -12.68 -0.84 -17.35
N ASN A 224 -11.56 -0.18 -17.13
CA ASN A 224 -10.72 0.32 -18.16
C ASN A 224 -9.32 -0.15 -17.83
N ALA A 225 -8.98 -1.31 -18.41
CA ALA A 225 -7.65 -1.90 -18.36
C ALA A 225 -6.56 -0.95 -18.91
N SER A 226 -6.92 0.21 -19.48
CA SER A 226 -5.97 1.25 -19.89
C SER A 226 -5.46 2.14 -18.76
N THR A 227 -6.04 2.07 -17.55
CA THR A 227 -5.60 2.88 -16.39
C THR A 227 -4.98 2.00 -15.30
N LEU A 228 -4.00 1.19 -15.69
CA LEU A 228 -3.25 0.37 -14.74
C LEU A 228 -2.46 1.28 -13.80
N ARG A 229 -2.83 1.30 -12.53
CA ARG A 229 -2.00 1.85 -11.46
C ARG A 229 -1.54 0.71 -10.57
N TYR A 230 -0.34 0.80 -10.04
CA TYR A 230 0.20 -0.20 -9.13
C TYR A 230 0.16 0.38 -7.73
N HIS A 231 -0.34 -0.37 -6.74
CA HIS A 231 -0.13 0.01 -5.36
C HIS A 231 1.30 -0.32 -4.97
N LEU A 232 2.12 0.71 -5.02
CA LEU A 232 3.56 0.61 -4.83
C LEU A 232 3.96 0.74 -3.33
N ASN A 233 3.02 0.45 -2.43
CA ASN A 233 3.13 0.67 -0.97
C ASN A 233 4.19 -0.19 -0.26
N ARG A 234 4.76 -1.19 -0.95
CA ARG A 234 5.84 -2.05 -0.44
C ARG A 234 7.23 -1.63 -0.90
N PHE A 235 7.33 -0.57 -1.69
CA PHE A 235 8.55 -0.16 -2.36
C PHE A 235 9.11 1.12 -1.76
N ASN A 236 10.38 1.40 -2.01
CA ASN A 236 11.00 2.70 -1.73
C ASN A 236 10.25 3.82 -2.45
N ASN A 237 10.70 5.07 -2.27
CA ASN A 237 10.05 6.18 -2.93
C ASN A 237 10.38 6.16 -4.42
N ILE A 238 9.35 6.25 -5.26
CA ILE A 238 9.47 6.17 -6.72
C ILE A 238 9.98 7.50 -7.21
N LEU A 239 11.16 7.56 -7.81
CA LEU A 239 11.65 8.78 -8.46
C LEU A 239 11.05 8.97 -9.85
N LYS A 240 10.77 7.86 -10.54
CA LYS A 240 10.22 7.90 -11.89
C LYS A 240 9.38 6.67 -12.17
N SER A 241 8.29 6.86 -12.90
CA SER A 241 7.51 5.76 -13.46
C SER A 241 7.19 6.00 -14.93
N ASN A 242 7.31 4.96 -15.74
CA ASN A 242 6.85 4.95 -17.13
C ASN A 242 5.85 3.81 -17.26
N ILE A 243 4.59 4.13 -17.53
CA ILE A 243 3.53 3.13 -17.73
C ILE A 243 2.96 3.36 -19.12
N SER A 244 2.80 2.28 -19.88
CA SER A 244 2.23 2.35 -21.22
C SER A 244 0.87 3.04 -21.21
N GLY A 245 0.64 3.92 -22.20
CA GLY A 245 -0.57 4.74 -22.28
C GLY A 245 -0.63 5.92 -21.32
N SER A 246 0.42 6.18 -20.53
CA SER A 246 0.51 7.34 -19.63
C SER A 246 1.77 8.18 -19.91
N PHE A 247 1.74 9.46 -19.56
CA PHE A 247 2.96 10.27 -19.51
C PHE A 247 3.89 9.76 -18.41
N PRO A 248 5.22 9.79 -18.64
CA PRO A 248 6.19 9.55 -17.57
C PRO A 248 5.94 10.47 -16.37
N ARG A 249 5.94 9.88 -15.18
CA ARG A 249 5.81 10.62 -13.92
C ARG A 249 7.15 10.69 -13.23
N TYR A 250 7.40 11.83 -12.61
CA TYR A 250 8.61 12.10 -11.85
C TYR A 250 8.22 12.57 -10.47
N ASN A 251 8.96 12.12 -9.45
CA ASN A 251 8.79 12.61 -8.10
C ASN A 251 10.11 13.14 -7.54
N GLN A 252 10.01 14.22 -6.78
CA GLN A 252 11.11 14.78 -6.00
C GLN A 252 10.74 14.81 -4.54
N TYR A 253 11.61 14.30 -3.68
CA TYR A 253 11.34 14.15 -2.26
C TYR A 253 12.26 15.02 -1.42
N THR A 254 11.69 15.58 -0.36
CA THR A 254 12.43 16.14 0.77
C THR A 254 12.21 15.24 1.97
N TYR A 255 13.24 15.02 2.79
CA TYR A 255 13.18 14.08 3.92
C TYR A 255 13.40 14.79 5.25
N SER A 256 12.76 14.24 6.27
CA SER A 256 13.05 14.53 7.67
C SER A 256 14.42 13.96 8.08
N ALA A 257 14.89 14.37 9.27
CA ALA A 257 16.12 13.83 9.87
C ALA A 257 16.08 12.30 10.07
N ASN A 258 14.88 11.73 10.25
CA ASN A 258 14.67 10.29 10.41
C ASN A 258 14.66 9.52 9.07
N GLY A 259 14.88 10.21 7.94
CA GLY A 259 14.96 9.60 6.62
C GLY A 259 13.62 9.23 5.98
N TYR A 260 12.50 9.68 6.55
CA TYR A 260 11.16 9.57 5.97
C TYR A 260 10.82 10.85 5.19
N PRO A 261 10.09 10.78 4.06
CA PRO A 261 9.73 11.94 3.26
C PRO A 261 8.89 12.92 4.06
N SER A 262 9.25 14.20 4.14
CA SER A 262 8.38 15.26 4.65
C SER A 262 7.54 15.88 3.53
N GLU A 263 8.04 15.83 2.29
CA GLU A 263 7.37 16.35 1.10
C GLU A 263 7.69 15.49 -0.14
N MET A 264 6.74 15.38 -1.06
CA MET A 264 6.93 14.85 -2.41
C MET A 264 6.28 15.79 -3.43
N LYS A 265 7.01 16.19 -4.46
CA LYS A 265 6.45 16.87 -5.63
C LYS A 265 6.31 15.87 -6.77
N GLU A 266 5.09 15.66 -7.28
CA GLU A 266 4.83 14.84 -8.48
C GLU A 266 4.63 15.76 -9.69
N PHE A 267 5.30 15.45 -10.80
CA PHE A 267 5.10 16.18 -12.05
C PHE A 267 5.23 15.33 -13.32
N TYR A 268 4.60 15.79 -14.40
CA TYR A 268 4.64 15.18 -15.74
C TYR A 268 5.32 16.12 -16.73
N ILE A 269 6.28 15.61 -17.50
CA ILE A 269 6.93 16.38 -18.57
C ILE A 269 6.39 15.91 -19.92
N TYR A 270 5.80 16.84 -20.68
CA TYR A 270 5.37 16.60 -22.05
C TYR A 270 5.87 17.72 -22.97
N ASN A 271 6.60 17.35 -24.03
CA ASN A 271 7.25 18.29 -24.96
C ASN A 271 8.06 19.39 -24.27
N GLY A 272 8.79 19.04 -23.20
CA GLY A 272 9.60 19.97 -22.41
C GLY A 272 8.84 20.84 -21.42
N ASN A 273 7.50 20.75 -21.37
CA ASN A 273 6.67 21.52 -20.44
C ASN A 273 6.18 20.64 -19.29
N ASN A 274 6.11 21.24 -18.10
CA ASN A 274 5.38 20.63 -16.98
C ASN A 274 3.87 20.79 -17.22
N ILE A 275 3.15 19.67 -17.30
CA ILE A 275 1.70 19.65 -17.53
C ILE A 275 0.90 19.20 -16.31
N HIS A 276 1.56 18.85 -15.21
CA HIS A 276 0.92 18.44 -13.96
C HIS A 276 1.87 18.71 -12.80
N ASP A 277 1.40 19.38 -11.75
CA ASP A 277 2.23 19.68 -10.59
C ASP A 277 1.36 19.60 -9.34
N VAL A 278 1.69 18.65 -8.46
CA VAL A 278 1.05 18.48 -7.16
C VAL A 278 2.12 18.24 -6.10
N THR A 279 1.86 18.72 -4.90
CA THR A 279 2.74 18.54 -3.75
C THR A 279 2.03 17.73 -2.68
N PHE A 280 2.69 16.69 -2.17
CA PHE A 280 2.24 15.90 -1.04
C PHE A 280 3.08 16.24 0.17
N GLN A 281 2.44 16.52 1.29
CA GLN A 281 3.08 16.74 2.59
C GLN A 281 2.76 15.57 3.52
N TYR A 282 3.77 15.07 4.22
CA TYR A 282 3.65 13.90 5.10
C TYR A 282 3.86 14.30 6.54
N PHE A 283 2.93 13.91 7.40
CA PHE A 283 2.98 14.16 8.83
C PHE A 283 3.04 12.81 9.55
N TYR A 284 3.98 12.65 10.47
CA TYR A 284 4.26 11.39 11.17
C TYR A 284 3.92 11.48 12.65
N GLU A 285 3.74 10.33 13.29
CA GLU A 285 3.68 10.14 14.75
C GLU A 285 5.04 9.74 15.32
#